data_AF-A0AAU2GS20-F1
#
_entry.id   AF-A0AAU2GS20-F1
#
_cell.length_a   1.000
_cell.length_b   1.000
_cell.length_c   1.000
_cell.angle_alpha   90.00
_cell.angle_beta   90.00
_cell.angle_gamma   90.00
#
_symmetry.space_group_name_H-M   'P 1'
#
loop_
_entity.id
_entity.type
_entity.pdbx_description
1 polymer ?
#
loop_
_entity_poly.entity_id
_entity_poly.type
_entity_poly.pdbx_seq_one_letter_code
_entity_poly.pdbx_strand_id
1 'polypeptide(L)'
;MSGAVRTCRRPPTGRPYDGRHRRPRAEALRAGCACGWRGAAEYPLDWDAIGDQPLDEADVDLTGPLADWNAHISLVRDKAAPPPEPLAALLVEIAEQLTATAVDAPLAALPVGVLERIADRIGREAAGALSDADVSAEEVAAGLGTTYTKALVLLLAAQDG
;
A
#
# COMPACT_ATOMS: atom_id res chain seq x y z
N MET A 1 17.50 31.91 2.64
CA MET A 1 16.11 31.63 2.20
C MET A 1 15.76 30.24 2.68
N SER A 2 14.79 30.15 3.59
CA SER A 2 14.47 28.93 4.34
C SER A 2 13.71 27.93 3.46
N GLY A 3 14.32 26.80 3.13
CA GLY A 3 13.72 25.72 2.35
C GLY A 3 12.67 24.99 3.19
N ALA A 4 11.40 25.09 2.79
CA ALA A 4 10.32 24.37 3.46
C ALA A 4 10.35 22.90 3.03
N VAL A 5 10.62 22.01 3.97
CA VAL A 5 10.31 20.58 3.86
C VAL A 5 8.79 20.45 3.75
N ARG A 6 8.26 20.25 2.54
CA ARG A 6 6.82 20.10 2.32
C ARG A 6 6.46 18.62 2.25
N THR A 7 5.59 18.21 3.16
CA THR A 7 5.00 16.88 3.20
C THR A 7 4.02 16.70 2.04
N CYS A 8 4.32 15.78 1.11
CA CYS A 8 3.36 15.30 0.11
C CYS A 8 2.34 14.37 0.80
N ARG A 9 1.09 14.85 0.92
CA ARG A 9 -0.07 14.03 1.32
C ARG A 9 -0.54 13.22 0.09
N ARG A 10 -0.71 11.91 0.26
CA ARG A 10 -1.05 10.94 -0.81
C ARG A 10 -2.52 11.05 -1.25
N PRO A 11 -2.85 11.13 -2.56
CA PRO A 11 -4.18 10.83 -3.08
C PRO A 11 -4.40 9.29 -3.19
N PRO A 12 -5.66 8.82 -3.19
CA PRO A 12 -6.01 7.40 -2.98
C PRO A 12 -5.55 6.42 -4.07
N THR A 13 -4.97 6.88 -5.18
CA THR A 13 -4.46 6.03 -6.25
C THR A 13 -2.94 6.17 -6.34
N GLY A 14 -2.22 5.05 -6.22
CA GLY A 14 -0.76 5.01 -6.05
C GLY A 14 0.05 5.35 -7.30
N ARG A 15 -0.02 6.58 -7.81
CA ARG A 15 0.97 7.10 -8.78
C ARG A 15 2.10 7.83 -8.04
N PRO A 16 3.37 7.67 -8.47
CA PRO A 16 4.44 8.60 -8.11
C PRO A 16 4.06 10.03 -8.55
N TYR A 17 4.49 11.03 -7.80
CA TYR A 17 4.19 12.45 -8.08
C TYR A 17 5.19 13.00 -9.11
N ASP A 18 4.71 13.38 -10.31
CA ASP A 18 5.53 13.72 -11.49
C ASP A 18 5.65 15.23 -11.80
N GLY A 19 5.00 16.10 -11.01
CA GLY A 19 5.08 17.56 -11.20
C GLY A 19 4.29 18.13 -12.38
N ARG A 20 3.38 17.38 -13.04
CA ARG A 20 2.45 17.97 -14.03
C ARG A 20 1.60 19.10 -13.40
N HIS A 21 1.31 20.16 -14.19
CA HIS A 21 0.57 21.38 -13.82
C HIS A 21 1.31 22.54 -13.11
N ARG A 22 2.56 22.87 -13.51
CA ARG A 22 3.35 24.00 -12.96
C ARG A 22 3.59 23.92 -11.43
N ARG A 23 3.64 22.70 -10.89
CA ARG A 23 4.03 22.48 -9.49
C ARG A 23 5.52 22.10 -9.42
N PRO A 24 6.19 22.27 -8.26
CA PRO A 24 7.61 21.94 -8.13
C PRO A 24 7.85 20.45 -8.42
N ARG A 25 8.89 20.16 -9.21
CA ARG A 25 9.42 18.80 -9.43
C ARG A 25 9.97 18.24 -8.11
N ALA A 26 9.82 16.94 -7.89
CA ALA A 26 10.33 16.29 -6.68
C ALA A 26 11.86 16.19 -6.75
N GLU A 27 12.59 16.55 -5.69
CA GLU A 27 14.06 16.49 -5.68
C GLU A 27 14.59 15.06 -5.46
N ALA A 28 13.81 14.21 -4.79
CA ALA A 28 14.19 12.84 -4.47
C ALA A 28 12.97 11.93 -4.30
N LEU A 29 13.22 10.62 -4.43
CA LEU A 29 12.30 9.55 -4.08
C LEU A 29 12.57 9.05 -2.66
N ARG A 30 11.51 8.55 -2.01
CA ARG A 30 11.60 7.76 -0.79
C ARG A 30 10.64 6.59 -0.88
N ALA A 31 11.02 5.45 -0.33
CA ALA A 31 10.09 4.34 -0.17
C ALA A 31 8.92 4.73 0.74
N GLY A 32 7.74 4.17 0.48
CA GLY A 32 6.56 4.42 1.30
C GLY A 32 5.61 3.23 1.31
N CYS A 33 4.93 3.02 2.43
CA CYS A 33 3.97 1.93 2.58
C CYS A 33 2.58 2.47 2.92
N ALA A 34 1.53 1.73 2.53
CA ALA A 34 0.15 2.03 2.86
C ALA A 34 -0.17 1.92 4.37
N CYS A 35 0.75 1.35 5.16
CA CYS A 35 0.67 1.39 6.63
C CYS A 35 0.98 2.80 7.18
N GLY A 36 1.62 3.68 6.41
CA GLY A 36 2.03 5.02 6.83
C GLY A 36 3.55 5.21 6.94
N TRP A 37 4.32 4.12 6.88
CA TRP A 37 5.78 4.17 6.89
C TRP A 37 6.35 4.94 5.69
N ARG A 38 7.52 5.55 5.94
CA ARG A 38 8.36 6.29 4.99
C ARG A 38 9.80 5.86 5.19
N GLY A 39 10.49 5.54 4.10
CA GLY A 39 11.92 5.27 4.10
C GLY A 39 12.71 6.47 4.62
N ALA A 40 13.79 6.18 5.33
CA ALA A 40 14.70 7.20 5.83
C ALA A 40 15.59 7.75 4.72
N ALA A 41 16.01 6.89 3.79
CA ALA A 41 16.86 7.25 2.67
C ALA A 41 16.09 8.09 1.64
N GLU A 42 16.80 9.09 1.11
CA GLU A 42 16.39 9.87 -0.07
C GLU A 42 17.22 9.44 -1.26
N TYR A 43 16.55 9.21 -2.38
CA TYR A 43 17.17 8.81 -3.65
C TYR A 43 16.99 9.96 -4.63
N PRO A 44 18.03 10.78 -4.89
CA PRO A 44 17.93 11.97 -5.73
C PRO A 44 17.41 11.64 -7.13
N LEU A 45 16.59 12.54 -7.68
CA LEU A 45 16.13 12.47 -9.06
C LEU A 45 16.98 13.39 -9.94
N ASP A 46 17.61 12.81 -10.96
CA ASP A 46 18.33 13.57 -11.97
C ASP A 46 17.35 14.03 -13.07
N TRP A 47 16.82 15.24 -12.91
CA TRP A 47 15.91 15.83 -13.88
C TRP A 47 16.56 16.23 -15.19
N ASP A 48 17.90 16.37 -15.23
CA ASP A 48 18.62 16.62 -16.48
C ASP A 48 18.66 15.34 -17.32
N ALA A 49 18.78 14.18 -16.68
CA ALA A 49 18.66 12.87 -17.33
C ALA A 49 17.22 12.47 -17.68
N ILE A 50 16.25 12.75 -16.79
CA ILE A 50 14.83 12.38 -16.97
C ILE A 50 14.14 13.28 -18.00
N GLY A 51 14.56 14.54 -18.11
CA GLY A 51 13.94 15.52 -19.00
C GLY A 51 12.49 15.83 -18.63
N ASP A 52 11.60 15.82 -19.63
CA ASP A 52 10.17 16.13 -19.49
C ASP A 52 9.28 14.88 -19.46
N GLN A 53 9.88 13.69 -19.39
CA GLN A 53 9.16 12.42 -19.40
C GLN A 53 8.43 12.20 -18.06
N PRO A 54 7.24 11.57 -18.07
CA PRO A 54 6.60 11.09 -16.84
C PRO A 54 7.53 10.14 -16.08
N LEU A 55 7.58 10.27 -14.74
CA LEU A 55 8.45 9.45 -13.90
C LEU A 55 8.13 7.94 -13.97
N ASP A 56 6.88 7.57 -14.29
CA ASP A 56 6.46 6.17 -14.44
C ASP A 56 6.88 5.55 -15.78
N GLU A 57 7.27 6.38 -16.75
CA GLU A 57 7.82 5.95 -18.03
C GLU A 57 9.36 6.07 -18.05
N ALA A 58 9.92 6.94 -17.20
CA ALA A 58 11.37 7.20 -17.11
C ALA A 58 12.15 6.02 -16.55
N ASP A 59 13.35 5.78 -17.11
CA ASP A 59 14.30 4.77 -16.64
C ASP A 59 15.02 5.28 -15.37
N VAL A 60 14.25 5.41 -14.28
CA VAL A 60 14.76 5.83 -12.98
C VAL A 60 15.24 4.60 -12.22
N ASP A 61 16.43 4.68 -11.62
CA ASP A 61 16.92 3.63 -10.73
C ASP A 61 16.02 3.53 -9.48
N LEU A 62 15.23 2.46 -9.43
CA LEU A 62 14.38 2.12 -8.29
C LEU A 62 15.00 1.06 -7.38
N THR A 63 16.22 0.58 -7.64
CA THR A 63 16.86 -0.49 -6.85
C THR A 63 16.92 -0.12 -5.37
N GLY A 64 17.35 1.10 -5.05
CA GLY A 64 17.41 1.60 -3.67
C GLY A 64 16.03 1.67 -2.99
N PRO A 65 15.08 2.49 -3.50
CA PRO A 65 13.73 2.59 -2.94
C PRO A 65 13.02 1.23 -2.82
N LEU A 66 13.21 0.33 -3.79
CA LEU A 66 12.60 -0.99 -3.79
C LEU A 66 13.21 -1.90 -2.71
N ALA A 67 14.53 -1.83 -2.48
CA ALA A 67 15.19 -2.55 -1.40
C ALA A 67 14.67 -2.11 -0.02
N ASP A 68 14.57 -0.80 0.21
CA ASP A 68 14.00 -0.21 1.42
C ASP A 68 12.55 -0.67 1.65
N TRP A 69 11.74 -0.63 0.59
CA TRP A 69 10.35 -1.10 0.65
C TRP A 69 10.26 -2.60 0.93
N ASN A 70 11.07 -3.43 0.29
CA ASN A 70 11.10 -4.87 0.50
C ASN A 70 11.49 -5.22 1.95
N ALA A 71 12.53 -4.57 2.48
CA ALA A 71 12.94 -4.74 3.86
C ALA A 71 11.81 -4.38 4.84
N HIS A 72 11.09 -3.27 4.56
CA HIS A 72 9.94 -2.88 5.36
C HIS A 72 8.77 -3.88 5.26
N ILE A 73 8.44 -4.39 4.08
CA ILE A 73 7.36 -5.35 3.90
C ILE A 73 7.66 -6.68 4.61
N SER A 74 8.91 -7.13 4.63
CA SER A 74 9.30 -8.29 5.44
C SER A 74 9.00 -8.06 6.93
N LEU A 75 9.37 -6.89 7.48
CA LEU A 75 9.06 -6.54 8.88
C LEU A 75 7.56 -6.47 9.17
N VAL A 76 6.76 -6.00 8.21
CA VAL A 76 5.29 -5.99 8.34
C VAL A 76 4.73 -7.40 8.35
N ARG A 77 5.21 -8.28 7.45
CA ARG A 77 4.78 -9.68 7.38
C ARG A 77 5.13 -10.45 8.65
N ASP A 78 6.31 -10.22 9.22
CA ASP A 78 6.75 -10.89 10.45
C ASP A 78 5.90 -10.50 11.67
N LYS A 79 5.29 -9.31 11.66
CA LYS A 79 4.46 -8.80 12.76
C LYS A 79 2.97 -9.08 12.58
N ALA A 80 2.50 -9.18 11.34
CA ALA A 80 1.10 -9.39 11.05
C ALA A 80 0.67 -10.79 11.50
N ALA A 81 -0.54 -10.90 12.05
CA ALA A 81 -1.15 -12.18 12.35
C ALA A 81 -1.34 -12.96 11.04
N PRO A 82 -0.71 -14.14 10.88
CA PRO A 82 -0.87 -14.91 9.67
C PRO A 82 -2.31 -15.43 9.57
N PRO A 83 -2.89 -15.51 8.36
CA PRO A 83 -4.14 -16.23 8.19
C PRO A 83 -3.93 -17.72 8.54
N PRO A 84 -5.01 -18.45 8.89
CA PRO A 84 -4.93 -19.90 9.04
C PRO A 84 -4.38 -20.56 7.77
N GLU A 85 -3.52 -21.57 7.92
CA GLU A 85 -2.82 -22.21 6.80
C GLU A 85 -3.73 -22.62 5.62
N PRO A 86 -4.93 -23.21 5.83
CA PRO A 86 -5.81 -23.54 4.72
C PRO A 86 -6.28 -22.31 3.91
N LEU A 87 -6.50 -21.19 4.60
CA LEU A 87 -6.86 -19.92 3.94
C LEU A 87 -5.66 -19.33 3.20
N ALA A 88 -4.46 -19.40 3.79
CA ALA A 88 -3.24 -18.95 3.14
C ALA A 88 -3.00 -19.69 1.80
N ALA A 89 -3.14 -21.01 1.81
CA ALA A 89 -2.99 -21.84 0.61
C ALA A 89 -4.01 -21.49 -0.49
N LEU A 90 -5.29 -21.31 -0.12
CA LEU A 90 -6.33 -20.91 -1.07
C LEU A 90 -6.06 -19.53 -1.71
N LEU A 91 -5.55 -18.57 -0.92
CA LEU A 91 -5.20 -17.25 -1.44
C LEU A 91 -4.04 -17.33 -2.44
N VAL A 92 -3.05 -18.20 -2.20
CA VAL A 92 -1.97 -18.46 -3.15
C VAL A 92 -2.52 -19.07 -4.44
N GLU A 93 -3.36 -20.10 -4.35
CA GLU A 93 -3.97 -20.75 -5.52
C GLU A 93 -4.81 -19.77 -6.35
N ILE A 94 -5.64 -18.94 -5.70
CA ILE A 94 -6.43 -17.91 -6.38
C ILE A 94 -5.52 -16.91 -7.10
N ALA A 95 -4.42 -16.47 -6.47
CA ALA A 95 -3.49 -15.54 -7.08
C ALA A 95 -2.81 -16.13 -8.33
N GLU A 96 -2.40 -17.40 -8.27
CA GLU A 96 -1.83 -18.12 -9.41
C GLU A 96 -2.85 -18.25 -10.56
N GLN A 97 -4.07 -18.68 -10.26
CA GLN A 97 -5.13 -18.82 -11.27
C GLN A 97 -5.52 -17.49 -11.90
N LEU A 98 -5.61 -16.41 -11.11
CA LEU A 98 -5.90 -15.06 -11.63
C LEU A 98 -4.75 -14.55 -12.50
N THR A 99 -3.50 -14.82 -12.12
CA THR A 99 -2.33 -14.43 -12.92
C THR A 99 -2.32 -15.15 -14.26
N ALA A 100 -2.56 -16.47 -14.28
CA ALA A 100 -2.68 -17.23 -15.52
C ALA A 100 -3.86 -16.73 -16.37
N THR A 101 -5.04 -16.53 -15.76
CA THR A 101 -6.23 -16.03 -16.45
C THR A 101 -6.02 -14.63 -17.03
N ALA A 102 -5.29 -13.74 -16.35
CA ALA A 102 -4.99 -12.41 -16.86
C ALA A 102 -4.12 -12.44 -18.13
N VAL A 103 -3.31 -13.49 -18.30
CA VAL A 103 -2.51 -13.71 -19.51
C VAL A 103 -3.36 -14.36 -20.61
N ASP A 104 -4.07 -15.44 -20.28
CA ASP A 104 -4.74 -16.29 -21.27
C ASP A 104 -6.13 -15.78 -21.69
N ALA A 105 -6.84 -15.12 -20.79
CA ALA A 105 -8.20 -14.60 -20.97
C ALA A 105 -8.44 -13.31 -20.16
N PRO A 106 -7.85 -12.16 -20.55
CA PRO A 106 -7.86 -10.93 -19.74
C PRO A 106 -9.26 -10.46 -19.31
N LEU A 107 -10.28 -10.63 -20.16
CA LEU A 107 -11.67 -10.27 -19.83
C LEU A 107 -12.26 -11.15 -18.72
N ALA A 108 -11.85 -12.43 -18.65
CA ALA A 108 -12.27 -13.35 -17.61
C ALA A 108 -11.59 -13.09 -16.26
N ALA A 109 -10.53 -12.29 -16.22
CA ALA A 109 -9.87 -11.85 -14.97
C ALA A 109 -10.54 -10.59 -14.36
N LEU A 110 -11.32 -9.83 -15.14
CA LEU A 110 -12.00 -8.61 -14.66
C LEU A 110 -12.98 -8.80 -13.49
N PRO A 111 -13.62 -9.97 -13.29
CA PRO A 111 -14.40 -10.25 -12.09
C PRO A 111 -13.62 -10.24 -10.76
N VAL A 112 -12.31 -9.96 -10.74
CA VAL A 112 -11.52 -9.74 -9.50
C VAL A 112 -12.19 -8.75 -8.53
N GLY A 113 -12.94 -7.76 -9.05
CA GLY A 113 -13.70 -6.84 -8.21
C GLY A 113 -14.77 -7.52 -7.34
N VAL A 114 -15.21 -8.74 -7.68
CA VAL A 114 -16.08 -9.56 -6.80
C VAL A 114 -15.30 -10.02 -5.57
N LEU A 115 -14.06 -10.49 -5.74
CA LEU A 115 -13.20 -10.90 -4.63
C LEU A 115 -12.89 -9.71 -3.72
N GLU A 116 -12.59 -8.54 -4.30
CA GLU A 116 -12.38 -7.31 -3.53
C GLU A 116 -13.59 -6.96 -2.67
N ARG A 117 -14.81 -7.02 -3.23
CA ARG A 117 -16.04 -6.74 -2.47
C ARG A 117 -16.29 -7.75 -1.35
N ILE A 118 -15.99 -9.03 -1.58
CA ILE A 118 -16.12 -10.07 -0.55
C ILE A 118 -15.12 -9.81 0.58
N ALA A 119 -13.86 -9.58 0.25
CA ALA A 119 -12.80 -9.31 1.22
C ALA A 119 -13.09 -8.03 2.03
N ASP A 120 -13.55 -6.97 1.36
CA ASP A 120 -13.91 -5.70 1.98
C ASP A 120 -15.10 -5.83 2.94
N ARG A 121 -16.14 -6.58 2.56
CA ARG A 121 -17.29 -6.86 3.45
C ARG A 121 -16.88 -7.68 4.67
N ILE A 122 -16.18 -8.80 4.48
CA ILE A 122 -15.74 -9.67 5.58
C ILE A 122 -14.77 -8.91 6.49
N GLY A 123 -13.90 -8.07 5.93
CA GLY A 123 -12.99 -7.21 6.69
C GLY A 123 -13.72 -6.23 7.61
N ARG A 124 -14.81 -5.61 7.14
CA ARG A 124 -15.67 -4.77 7.98
C ARG A 124 -16.35 -5.55 9.09
N GLU A 125 -16.93 -6.72 8.76
CA GLU A 125 -17.57 -7.59 9.76
C GLU A 125 -16.58 -7.99 10.86
N ALA A 126 -15.34 -8.34 10.50
CA ALA A 126 -14.28 -8.66 11.46
C ALA A 126 -13.86 -7.43 12.30
N ALA A 127 -13.75 -6.25 11.69
CA ALA A 127 -13.45 -5.01 12.41
C ALA A 127 -14.58 -4.61 13.39
N GLY A 128 -15.84 -4.86 13.03
CA GLY A 128 -16.99 -4.69 13.92
C GLY A 128 -16.89 -5.63 15.13
N ALA A 129 -16.65 -6.93 14.89
CA ALA A 129 -16.46 -7.90 15.97
C ALA A 129 -15.29 -7.56 16.91
N LEU A 130 -14.21 -6.98 16.40
CA LEU A 130 -13.09 -6.48 17.23
C LEU A 130 -13.49 -5.25 18.05
N SER A 131 -14.28 -4.36 17.48
CA SER A 131 -14.82 -3.19 18.20
C SER A 131 -15.75 -3.60 19.33
N ASP A 132 -16.65 -4.55 19.08
CA ASP A 132 -17.57 -5.10 20.09
C ASP A 132 -16.84 -5.85 21.21
N ALA A 133 -15.67 -6.41 20.90
CA ALA A 133 -14.80 -7.08 21.87
C ALA A 133 -13.86 -6.12 22.62
N ASP A 134 -14.01 -4.79 22.43
CA ASP A 134 -13.18 -3.74 23.04
C ASP A 134 -11.67 -3.90 22.77
N VAL A 135 -11.32 -4.48 21.61
CA VAL A 135 -9.92 -4.63 21.20
C VAL A 135 -9.35 -3.26 20.83
N SER A 136 -8.20 -2.91 21.40
CA SER A 136 -7.62 -1.59 21.21
C SER A 136 -7.10 -1.40 19.78
N ALA A 137 -7.12 -0.15 19.30
CA ALA A 137 -6.52 0.20 18.01
C ALA A 137 -5.00 -0.10 17.95
N GLU A 138 -4.32 -0.19 19.11
CA GLU A 138 -2.92 -0.58 19.19
C GLU A 138 -2.72 -2.09 18.93
N GLU A 139 -3.56 -2.93 19.53
CA GLU A 139 -3.55 -4.39 19.27
C GLU A 139 -3.94 -4.70 17.82
N VAL A 140 -4.95 -4.02 17.28
CA VAL A 140 -5.32 -4.15 15.86
C VAL A 140 -4.18 -3.67 14.96
N ALA A 141 -3.49 -2.60 15.33
CA ALA A 141 -2.36 -2.11 14.56
C ALA A 141 -1.19 -3.11 14.55
N ALA A 142 -0.88 -3.70 15.70
CA ALA A 142 0.13 -4.74 15.81
C ALA A 142 -0.25 -5.98 14.97
N GLY A 143 -1.47 -6.49 15.15
CA GLY A 143 -1.95 -7.69 14.45
C GLY A 143 -2.07 -7.51 12.93
N LEU A 144 -2.32 -6.30 12.43
CA LEU A 144 -2.39 -6.02 10.99
C LEU A 144 -1.06 -5.50 10.41
N GLY A 145 -0.03 -5.32 11.23
CA GLY A 145 1.22 -4.67 10.80
C GLY A 145 0.98 -3.27 10.23
N THR A 146 0.06 -2.51 10.83
CA THR A 146 -0.37 -1.18 10.36
C THR A 146 -0.12 -0.08 11.40
N THR A 147 -0.48 1.17 11.10
CA THR A 147 -0.37 2.26 12.09
C THR A 147 -1.62 2.36 12.96
N TYR A 148 -1.45 2.86 14.19
CA TYR A 148 -2.53 3.18 15.11
C TYR A 148 -3.65 3.99 14.43
N THR A 149 -3.32 5.07 13.72
CA THR A 149 -4.32 5.91 13.04
C THR A 149 -5.13 5.13 12.02
N LYS A 150 -4.50 4.21 11.26
CA LYS A 150 -5.20 3.41 10.25
C LYS A 150 -6.06 2.33 10.90
N ALA A 151 -5.59 1.69 11.96
CA ALA A 151 -6.38 0.76 12.76
C ALA A 151 -7.59 1.45 13.40
N LEU A 152 -7.41 2.66 13.94
CA LEU A 152 -8.48 3.46 14.52
C LEU A 152 -9.55 3.80 13.49
N VAL A 153 -9.16 4.20 12.28
CA VAL A 153 -10.13 4.45 11.19
C VAL A 153 -10.93 3.19 10.83
N LEU A 154 -10.29 2.02 10.81
CA LEU A 154 -10.99 0.75 10.53
C LEU A 154 -12.03 0.41 11.60
N LEU A 155 -11.68 0.57 12.88
CA LEU A 155 -12.60 0.33 13.99
C LEU A 155 -13.78 1.32 13.98
N LEU A 156 -13.52 2.62 13.75
CA LEU A 156 -14.57 3.63 13.67
C LEU A 156 -15.51 3.40 12.48
N ALA A 157 -14.96 3.09 11.30
CA ALA A 157 -15.77 2.82 10.11
C ALA A 157 -16.65 1.57 10.26
N ALA A 158 -16.34 0.67 11.18
CA ALA A 158 -17.16 -0.49 11.49
C ALA A 158 -18.33 -0.18 12.44
N GLN A 159 -18.29 0.94 13.16
CA GLN A 159 -19.37 1.39 14.06
C GLN A 159 -20.45 2.21 13.33
N ASP A 160 -20.12 2.74 12.14
CA ASP A 160 -21.00 3.60 11.33
C ASP A 160 -21.84 2.81 10.30
N GLY A 161 -21.73 1.48 10.25
CA GLY A 161 -22.41 0.59 9.29
C GLY A 161 -23.48 -0.28 9.93
#